data_AF-A0A2G2Z6T4-F1
#
_entry.id   AF-A0A2G2Z6T4-F1
#
_cell.length_a   1.000
_cell.length_b   1.000
_cell.length_c   1.000
_cell.angle_alpha   90.00
_cell.angle_beta   90.00
_cell.angle_gamma   90.00
#
_symmetry.space_group_name_H-M   'P 1'
#
loop_
_entity.id
_entity.type
_entity.pdbx_description
1 polymer ?
#
loop_
_entity_poly.entity_id
_entity_poly.type
_entity_poly.pdbx_seq_one_letter_code
_entity_poly.pdbx_strand_id
1 'polypeptide(L)'
;MTTKSKTFQKMDCIYGSRCYDAFDTTYTCNIYDHECKYNIGFASGERSKGFMADDVITFVLDHQSVLVTFGCGKDQSSGRSSFSNRYSGLVGLGRRLKVGSYSLPSQFGADLMSICLPWFYSGKGSSLRSSLSFHITPWRRTTSAKLLINQKFPLFYFVNLYKIFIGDKLLPVHPSWWKFTKGGRKSGVTVDTGTTITNFPLDLYIVFRYLFRREVGDIPVVKGPHKSLDTCYKDDPKGRPLYFPDVKLYFGEVNQKNMLLLSKERVMIHFTGYYCLAFKGWNRSHSVLGSTQLQGIGLTFDTFESTLSFDLDACG
;
A
#
# COMPACT_ATOMS: atom_id res chain seq x y z
N MET A 1 2.72 33.75 8.11
CA MET A 1 2.31 33.07 6.87
C MET A 1 0.83 33.30 6.71
N THR A 2 0.41 34.11 5.73
CA THR A 2 -1.01 34.31 5.42
C THR A 2 -1.56 33.05 4.74
N THR A 3 -2.53 32.40 5.36
CA THR A 3 -3.24 31.26 4.78
C THR A 3 -4.24 31.79 3.76
N LYS A 4 -4.26 31.22 2.54
CA LYS A 4 -5.27 31.58 1.53
C LYS A 4 -6.65 30.98 1.85
N SER A 5 -6.70 29.95 2.69
CA SER A 5 -7.94 29.35 3.16
C SER A 5 -8.55 30.15 4.29
N LYS A 6 -9.86 30.41 4.19
CA LYS A 6 -10.68 31.06 5.23
C LYS A 6 -11.15 30.07 6.30
N THR A 7 -11.08 28.78 6.03
CA THR A 7 -11.50 27.68 6.93
C THR A 7 -10.32 27.01 7.63
N PHE A 8 -9.10 27.39 7.27
CA PHE A 8 -7.89 26.87 7.90
C PHE A 8 -7.82 27.29 9.36
N GLN A 9 -7.62 26.31 10.24
CA GLN A 9 -7.38 26.54 11.65
C GLN A 9 -6.24 25.67 12.14
N LYS A 10 -5.24 26.28 12.76
CA LYS A 10 -4.18 25.52 13.42
C LYS A 10 -4.73 24.80 14.65
N MET A 11 -4.34 23.54 14.86
CA MET A 11 -4.79 22.78 16.02
C MET A 11 -4.12 23.30 17.30
N ASP A 12 -4.94 23.73 18.25
CA ASP A 12 -4.54 23.96 19.64
C ASP A 12 -4.66 22.65 20.42
N CYS A 13 -3.57 22.20 21.04
CA CYS A 13 -3.51 20.92 21.73
C CYS A 13 -3.73 21.01 23.25
N ILE A 14 -3.86 22.20 23.83
CA ILE A 14 -4.13 22.37 25.26
C ILE A 14 -5.62 22.20 25.54
N TYR A 15 -6.46 22.63 24.60
CA TYR A 15 -7.92 22.54 24.73
C TYR A 15 -8.47 21.36 23.93
N GLY A 16 -8.79 20.28 24.65
CA GLY A 16 -9.39 19.06 24.11
C GLY A 16 -8.37 17.98 23.74
N SER A 17 -8.80 16.72 23.78
CA SER A 17 -7.95 15.55 23.52
C SER A 17 -7.71 15.29 22.03
N ARG A 18 -7.43 16.35 21.25
CA ARG A 18 -7.38 16.31 19.79
C ARG A 18 -6.01 16.03 19.21
N CYS A 19 -4.92 16.15 19.97
CA CYS A 19 -3.54 15.93 19.52
C CYS A 19 -3.07 14.46 19.59
N TYR A 20 -3.87 13.57 20.18
CA TYR A 20 -3.64 12.12 20.29
C TYR A 20 -2.23 11.68 20.78
N ASP A 21 -1.47 12.57 21.42
CA ASP A 21 -0.14 12.31 21.97
C ASP A 21 -0.14 11.29 23.11
N ALA A 22 -1.26 11.18 23.84
CA ALA A 22 -1.49 10.10 24.81
C ALA A 22 -1.68 8.71 24.17
N PHE A 23 -2.00 8.63 22.87
CA PHE A 23 -2.28 7.38 22.16
C PHE A 23 -1.17 6.99 21.19
N ASP A 24 -0.52 7.96 20.56
CA ASP A 24 0.51 7.75 19.55
C ASP A 24 1.63 8.79 19.67
N THR A 25 2.82 8.32 20.03
CA THR A 25 4.05 9.12 20.19
C THR A 25 4.53 9.82 18.92
N THR A 26 3.93 9.49 17.76
CA THR A 26 4.10 10.23 16.51
C THR A 26 3.65 11.68 16.64
N TYR A 27 2.70 11.94 17.54
CA TYR A 27 2.16 13.25 17.84
C TYR A 27 2.64 13.71 19.22
N THR A 28 2.82 15.02 19.37
CA THR A 28 3.26 15.60 20.64
C THR A 28 2.63 16.98 20.78
N CYS A 29 1.89 17.19 21.87
CA CYS A 29 1.44 18.52 22.24
C CYS A 29 2.62 19.30 22.82
N ASN A 30 2.95 20.44 22.21
CA ASN A 30 3.90 21.36 22.80
C ASN A 30 3.13 22.40 23.62
N ILE A 31 3.28 22.33 24.94
CA ILE A 31 2.56 23.18 25.90
C ILE A 31 2.95 24.66 25.85
N TYR A 32 4.07 25.02 25.23
CA TYR A 32 4.56 26.40 25.19
C TYR A 32 4.00 27.19 24.01
N ASP A 33 3.85 26.55 22.85
CA ASP A 33 3.29 27.17 21.65
C ASP A 33 1.87 26.67 21.33
N HIS A 34 1.32 25.81 22.18
CA HIS A 34 -0.01 25.19 22.06
C HIS A 34 -0.16 24.33 20.79
N GLU A 35 0.94 23.96 20.12
CA GLU A 35 0.89 23.28 18.83
C GLU A 35 0.93 21.77 19.00
N CYS A 36 0.00 21.08 18.31
CA CYS A 36 0.16 19.66 18.08
C CYS A 36 1.18 19.41 16.97
N LYS A 37 2.35 18.87 17.32
CA LYS A 37 3.41 18.53 16.36
C LYS A 37 3.32 17.08 15.96
N TYR A 38 3.71 16.75 14.73
CA TYR A 38 3.81 15.37 14.26
C TYR A 38 5.19 15.09 13.66
N ASN A 39 5.64 13.83 13.76
CA ASN A 39 6.88 13.36 13.17
C ASN A 39 6.75 11.91 12.69
N ILE A 40 6.47 11.72 11.40
CA ILE A 40 6.22 10.40 10.80
C ILE A 40 7.43 9.99 9.95
N GLY A 41 8.00 8.82 10.25
CA GLY A 41 9.00 8.16 9.40
C GLY A 41 8.37 7.10 8.51
N PHE A 42 8.85 6.98 7.28
CA PHE A 42 8.35 6.02 6.29
C PHE A 42 9.34 4.88 6.09
N ALA A 43 8.84 3.69 5.72
CA ALA A 43 9.67 2.50 5.56
C ALA A 43 10.73 2.63 4.45
N SER A 44 10.45 3.46 3.45
CA SER A 44 11.32 3.86 2.35
C SER A 44 12.45 4.82 2.79
N GLY A 45 12.37 5.36 4.00
CA GLY A 45 13.42 6.16 4.64
C GLY A 45 13.12 7.64 4.72
N GLU A 46 12.11 8.15 3.99
CA GLU A 46 11.67 9.54 4.07
C GLU A 46 11.00 9.81 5.42
N ARG A 47 10.83 11.10 5.72
CA ARG A 47 10.19 11.57 6.94
C ARG A 47 9.33 12.77 6.62
N SER A 48 8.22 12.92 7.32
CA SER A 48 7.40 14.13 7.31
C SER A 48 7.24 14.65 8.74
N LYS A 49 7.66 15.88 8.97
CA LYS A 49 7.52 16.57 10.27
C LYS A 49 6.86 17.93 10.06
N GLY A 50 5.99 18.29 11.00
CA GLY A 50 5.23 19.53 10.96
C GLY A 50 4.30 19.68 12.16
N PHE A 51 3.20 20.38 11.94
CA PHE A 51 2.14 20.58 12.94
C PHE A 51 0.78 20.18 12.37
N MET A 52 -0.18 19.84 13.23
CA MET A 52 -1.54 19.48 12.85
C MET A 52 -2.41 20.73 12.66
N ALA A 53 -3.31 20.66 11.69
CA ALA A 53 -4.28 21.71 11.42
C ALA A 53 -5.57 21.10 10.87
N ASP A 54 -6.64 21.90 10.94
CA ASP A 54 -7.93 21.62 10.34
C ASP A 54 -8.11 22.50 9.10
N ASP A 55 -8.71 21.93 8.05
CA ASP A 55 -9.24 22.69 6.92
C ASP A 55 -10.34 21.88 6.23
N VAL A 56 -11.09 22.51 5.34
CA VAL A 56 -12.14 21.85 4.58
C VAL A 56 -11.58 21.31 3.27
N ILE A 57 -11.81 20.03 3.00
CA ILE A 57 -11.63 19.45 1.67
C ILE A 57 -12.99 19.22 1.02
N THR A 58 -13.06 19.39 -0.29
CA THR A 58 -14.26 19.12 -1.08
C THR A 58 -13.98 17.98 -2.04
N PHE A 59 -14.78 16.93 -1.95
CA PHE A 59 -14.76 15.84 -2.92
C PHE A 59 -15.49 16.28 -4.20
N VAL A 60 -14.84 16.08 -5.34
CA VAL A 60 -15.31 16.65 -6.63
C VAL A 60 -16.56 15.95 -7.14
N LEU A 61 -16.71 14.65 -6.85
CA LEU A 61 -17.76 13.82 -7.44
C LEU A 61 -19.13 13.96 -6.75
N ASP A 62 -19.14 14.22 -5.45
CA ASP A 62 -20.36 14.35 -4.63
C ASP A 62 -20.54 15.79 -4.10
N HIS A 63 -19.60 16.70 -4.42
CA HIS A 63 -19.53 18.07 -3.90
C HIS A 63 -19.58 18.17 -2.36
N GLN A 64 -19.23 17.08 -1.67
CA GLN A 64 -19.29 17.04 -0.23
C GLN A 64 -18.05 17.73 0.36
N SER A 65 -18.29 18.73 1.20
CA SER A 65 -17.25 19.41 1.96
C SER A 65 -17.15 18.82 3.35
N VAL A 66 -15.95 18.43 3.74
CA VAL A 66 -15.69 17.79 5.03
C VAL A 66 -14.51 18.48 5.70
N LEU A 67 -14.68 18.84 6.98
CA LEU A 67 -13.58 19.30 7.81
C LEU A 67 -12.66 18.12 8.09
N VAL A 68 -11.38 18.25 7.74
CA VAL A 68 -10.37 17.24 7.99
C VAL A 68 -9.23 17.81 8.80
N THR A 69 -8.72 16.99 9.70
CA THR A 69 -7.47 17.24 10.41
C THR A 69 -6.32 16.58 9.65
N PHE A 70 -5.27 17.33 9.37
CA PHE A 70 -4.10 16.87 8.62
C PHE A 70 -2.80 17.51 9.09
N GLY A 71 -1.68 16.92 8.68
CA GLY A 71 -0.35 17.43 8.96
C GLY A 71 0.08 18.50 7.95
N CYS A 72 0.40 19.70 8.43
CA CYS A 72 1.08 20.75 7.67
C CYS A 72 2.59 20.51 7.68
N GLY A 73 3.09 19.79 6.67
CA GLY A 73 4.50 19.44 6.56
C GLY A 73 5.44 20.65 6.43
N LYS A 74 6.50 20.65 7.24
CA LYS A 74 7.59 21.66 7.22
C LYS A 74 8.94 21.06 6.84
N ASP A 75 9.15 19.78 7.12
CA ASP A 75 10.37 19.06 6.80
C ASP A 75 10.01 17.67 6.25
N GLN A 76 10.37 17.43 4.98
CA GLN A 76 10.02 16.23 4.22
C GLN A 76 11.24 15.33 3.98
N SER A 77 12.30 15.51 4.77
CA SER A 77 13.56 14.79 4.64
C SER A 77 13.96 14.07 5.93
N SER A 78 14.57 12.90 5.78
CA SER A 78 15.31 12.22 6.85
C SER A 78 16.79 12.58 6.89
N GLY A 79 17.26 13.43 5.98
CA GLY A 79 18.68 13.68 5.72
C GLY A 79 19.35 12.62 4.83
N ARG A 80 18.70 11.46 4.59
CA ARG A 80 19.16 10.40 3.67
C ARG A 80 18.27 10.27 2.44
N SER A 81 16.98 10.50 2.60
CA SER A 81 16.00 10.55 1.52
C SER A 81 14.96 11.64 1.79
N SER A 82 14.33 12.10 0.72
CA SER A 82 13.33 13.16 0.74
C SER A 82 12.19 12.81 -0.19
N PHE A 83 10.98 13.24 0.16
CA PHE A 83 9.84 13.08 -0.74
C PHE A 83 10.02 13.87 -2.04
N SER A 84 9.43 13.34 -3.11
CA SER A 84 9.42 13.97 -4.43
C SER A 84 8.62 15.27 -4.39
N ASN A 85 9.05 16.27 -5.17
CA ASN A 85 8.34 17.54 -5.34
C ASN A 85 7.15 17.46 -6.34
N ARG A 86 6.80 16.26 -6.81
CA ARG A 86 5.72 16.05 -7.80
C ARG A 86 4.30 16.06 -7.20
N TYR A 87 4.18 16.00 -5.88
CA TYR A 87 2.91 16.04 -5.17
C TYR A 87 3.02 16.92 -3.93
N SER A 88 1.91 17.46 -3.47
CA SER A 88 1.87 18.41 -2.34
C SER A 88 1.63 17.75 -0.98
N GLY A 89 1.34 16.45 -0.94
CA GLY A 89 1.07 15.74 0.30
C GLY A 89 0.78 14.24 0.11
N LEU A 90 0.49 13.58 1.23
CA LEU A 90 0.18 12.15 1.31
C LEU A 90 -1.17 11.98 2.00
N VAL A 91 -1.97 11.03 1.52
CA VAL A 91 -3.27 10.71 2.12
C VAL A 91 -3.15 9.41 2.92
N GLY A 92 -3.34 9.50 4.23
CA GLY A 92 -3.31 8.35 5.12
C GLY A 92 -4.61 7.55 5.06
N LEU A 93 -4.55 6.35 4.46
CA LEU A 93 -5.71 5.45 4.32
C LEU A 93 -5.74 4.34 5.38
N GLY A 94 -4.99 4.46 6.48
CA GLY A 94 -4.92 3.43 7.52
C GLY A 94 -6.28 3.08 8.13
N ARG A 95 -6.37 1.85 8.68
CA ARG A 95 -7.57 1.28 9.30
C ARG A 95 -8.26 2.28 10.23
N ARG A 96 -9.60 2.30 10.19
CA ARG A 96 -10.39 3.06 11.15
C ARG A 96 -10.09 2.61 12.57
N LEU A 97 -9.71 3.56 13.42
CA LEU A 97 -9.67 3.40 14.86
C LEU A 97 -10.76 4.29 15.48
N LYS A 98 -11.35 3.84 16.60
CA LYS A 98 -12.37 4.63 17.31
C LYS A 98 -11.79 5.93 17.90
N VAL A 99 -10.52 5.91 18.30
CA VAL A 99 -9.78 7.03 18.88
C VAL A 99 -8.32 6.94 18.42
N GLY A 100 -7.63 8.06 18.32
CA GLY A 100 -6.17 8.08 18.17
C GLY A 100 -5.66 7.96 16.73
N SER A 101 -6.45 8.32 15.72
CA SER A 101 -6.03 8.26 14.32
C SER A 101 -6.57 9.42 13.49
N TYR A 102 -5.72 9.95 12.62
CA TYR A 102 -6.08 10.94 11.59
C TYR A 102 -6.13 10.32 10.18
N SER A 103 -6.24 8.99 10.06
CA SER A 103 -6.51 8.40 8.74
C SER A 103 -7.88 8.82 8.23
N LEU A 104 -8.06 8.97 6.93
CA LEU A 104 -9.36 9.33 6.36
C LEU A 104 -10.49 8.36 6.77
N PRO A 105 -10.29 7.01 6.77
CA PRO A 105 -11.31 6.10 7.30
C PRO A 105 -11.72 6.41 8.74
N SER A 106 -10.77 6.81 9.61
CA SER A 106 -11.08 7.18 11.00
C SER A 106 -11.87 8.48 11.08
N GLN A 107 -11.42 9.51 10.36
CA GLN A 107 -12.05 10.83 10.35
C GLN A 107 -13.48 10.79 9.78
N PHE A 108 -13.73 9.95 8.78
CA PHE A 108 -15.05 9.80 8.16
C PHE A 108 -15.92 8.75 8.83
N GLY A 109 -15.43 8.09 9.88
CA GLY A 109 -16.16 7.03 10.56
C GLY A 109 -16.47 5.83 9.65
N ALA A 110 -15.64 5.58 8.63
CA ALA A 110 -15.88 4.59 7.60
C ALA A 110 -15.22 3.25 7.95
N ASP A 111 -16.04 2.24 8.23
CA ASP A 111 -15.57 0.85 8.34
C ASP A 111 -15.36 0.22 6.96
N LEU A 112 -16.04 0.75 5.94
CA LEU A 112 -15.97 0.33 4.55
C LEU A 112 -15.28 1.42 3.71
N MET A 113 -14.21 1.06 3.03
CA MET A 113 -13.51 1.91 2.07
C MET A 113 -13.26 1.12 0.79
N SER A 114 -13.50 1.72 -0.37
CA SER A 114 -13.15 1.12 -1.65
C SER A 114 -12.20 2.00 -2.43
N ILE A 115 -11.21 1.40 -3.09
CA ILE A 115 -10.22 2.11 -3.90
C ILE A 115 -9.94 1.34 -5.19
N CYS A 116 -9.71 2.08 -6.26
CA CYS A 116 -9.26 1.57 -7.54
C CYS A 116 -7.97 2.30 -7.94
N LEU A 117 -6.88 1.55 -8.12
CA LEU A 117 -5.61 2.09 -8.59
C LEU A 117 -5.52 1.99 -10.12
N PRO A 118 -5.22 3.10 -10.82
CA PRO A 118 -5.07 3.08 -12.27
C PRO A 118 -3.80 2.32 -12.68
N TRP A 119 -3.75 1.87 -13.93
CA TRP A 119 -2.56 1.20 -14.47
C TRP A 119 -1.38 2.15 -14.58
N PHE A 120 -0.15 1.70 -14.28
CA PHE A 120 1.05 2.56 -14.41
C PHE A 120 1.21 3.19 -15.81
N TYR A 121 0.75 2.51 -16.86
CA TYR A 121 0.86 2.95 -18.25
C TYR A 121 -0.42 3.59 -18.80
N SER A 122 -1.43 3.88 -17.96
CA SER A 122 -2.63 4.59 -18.42
C SER A 122 -2.23 6.00 -18.89
N GLY A 123 -2.18 6.22 -20.20
CA GLY A 123 -1.87 7.52 -20.79
C GLY A 123 -2.94 8.57 -20.52
N LYS A 124 -2.62 9.84 -20.77
CA LYS A 124 -3.61 10.94 -20.79
C LYS A 124 -4.65 10.61 -21.87
N GLY A 125 -5.86 10.21 -21.47
CA GLY A 125 -6.95 9.81 -22.37
C GLY A 125 -7.52 8.41 -22.13
N SER A 126 -6.92 7.62 -21.23
CA SER A 126 -7.54 6.37 -20.78
C SER A 126 -8.82 6.65 -19.99
N SER A 127 -9.88 5.86 -20.21
CA SER A 127 -11.11 5.86 -19.41
C SER A 127 -10.86 5.45 -17.95
N LEU A 128 -9.69 4.87 -17.65
CA LEU A 128 -9.27 4.37 -16.34
C LEU A 128 -9.25 5.50 -15.31
N ARG A 129 -10.32 5.59 -14.51
CA ARG A 129 -10.42 6.56 -13.41
C ARG A 129 -10.00 5.91 -12.10
N SER A 130 -8.99 6.48 -11.45
CA SER A 130 -8.74 6.21 -10.03
C SER A 130 -9.97 6.62 -9.23
N SER A 131 -10.42 5.78 -8.30
CA SER A 131 -11.51 6.12 -7.40
C SER A 131 -11.14 5.79 -5.97
N LEU A 132 -11.67 6.59 -5.04
CA LEU A 132 -11.61 6.38 -3.60
C LEU A 132 -12.98 6.74 -3.05
N SER A 133 -13.59 5.81 -2.34
CA SER A 133 -14.91 5.99 -1.76
C SER A 133 -14.93 5.44 -0.35
N PHE A 134 -15.74 6.07 0.50
CA PHE A 134 -15.96 5.69 1.89
C PHE A 134 -17.44 5.34 2.07
N HIS A 135 -17.74 4.40 2.97
CA HIS A 135 -19.08 3.88 3.27
C HIS A 135 -19.77 3.09 2.16
N ILE A 136 -19.23 3.10 0.94
CA ILE A 136 -19.78 2.39 -0.22
C ILE A 136 -18.69 1.60 -0.94
N THR A 137 -19.13 0.61 -1.71
CA THR A 137 -18.27 -0.13 -2.64
C THR A 137 -19.07 -0.50 -3.89
N PRO A 138 -18.63 -0.10 -5.10
CA PRO A 138 -19.26 -0.54 -6.34
C PRO A 138 -18.75 -1.90 -6.82
N TRP A 139 -17.71 -2.44 -6.16
CA TRP A 139 -17.01 -3.66 -6.58
C TRP A 139 -17.68 -4.93 -6.10
N ARG A 140 -17.58 -5.98 -6.92
CA ARG A 140 -17.99 -7.33 -6.55
C ARG A 140 -16.92 -7.95 -5.64
N ARG A 141 -17.35 -8.70 -4.63
CA ARG A 141 -16.44 -9.39 -3.70
C ARG A 141 -16.02 -10.76 -4.23
N THR A 142 -15.42 -10.82 -5.44
CA THR A 142 -15.15 -12.08 -6.15
C THR A 142 -14.03 -12.90 -5.51
N THR A 143 -12.97 -12.23 -5.05
CA THR A 143 -11.89 -12.82 -4.25
C THR A 143 -11.82 -12.12 -2.90
N SER A 144 -11.56 -12.84 -1.82
CA SER A 144 -11.46 -12.25 -0.48
C SER A 144 -10.32 -12.80 0.37
N ALA A 145 -9.72 -11.91 1.15
CA ALA A 145 -8.76 -12.20 2.20
C ALA A 145 -9.31 -11.74 3.55
N LYS A 146 -8.96 -12.43 4.63
CA LYS A 146 -9.26 -11.97 5.99
C LYS A 146 -8.25 -10.89 6.38
N LEU A 147 -8.77 -9.76 6.85
CA LEU A 147 -7.97 -8.73 7.50
C LEU A 147 -7.58 -9.18 8.91
N LEU A 148 -6.29 -9.13 9.19
CA LEU A 148 -5.72 -9.45 10.49
C LEU A 148 -5.40 -8.18 11.27
N ILE A 149 -5.58 -8.23 12.58
CA ILE A 149 -5.25 -7.13 13.49
C ILE A 149 -3.88 -7.40 14.10
N ASN A 150 -2.98 -6.42 14.01
CA ASN A 150 -1.74 -6.39 14.75
C ASN A 150 -1.84 -5.29 15.80
N GLN A 151 -1.84 -5.67 17.09
CA GLN A 151 -1.99 -4.72 18.20
C GLN A 151 -0.92 -3.63 18.21
N LYS A 152 0.30 -3.94 17.72
CA LYS A 152 1.39 -2.98 17.66
C LYS A 152 1.25 -2.02 16.47
N PHE A 153 0.64 -2.48 15.39
CA PHE A 153 0.47 -1.71 14.16
C PHE A 153 -1.00 -1.71 13.73
N PRO A 154 -1.91 -1.14 14.54
CA PRO A 154 -3.35 -1.30 14.36
C PRO A 154 -3.89 -0.56 13.13
N LEU A 155 -3.14 0.41 12.59
CA LEU A 155 -3.49 1.17 11.39
C LEU A 155 -3.23 0.42 10.07
N PHE A 156 -2.40 -0.63 10.08
CA PHE A 156 -2.05 -1.33 8.84
C PHE A 156 -3.04 -2.44 8.52
N TYR A 157 -3.33 -2.62 7.23
CA TYR A 157 -4.12 -3.72 6.72
C TYR A 157 -3.24 -4.94 6.49
N PHE A 158 -3.27 -5.88 7.42
CA PHE A 158 -2.63 -7.18 7.25
C PHE A 158 -3.60 -8.18 6.64
N VAL A 159 -3.12 -9.01 5.73
CA VAL A 159 -3.89 -10.10 5.12
C VAL A 159 -3.37 -11.47 5.52
N ASN A 160 -4.27 -12.44 5.60
CA ASN A 160 -3.96 -13.82 5.97
C ASN A 160 -3.42 -14.65 4.80
N LEU A 161 -2.31 -14.22 4.17
CA LEU A 161 -1.65 -15.01 3.14
C LEU A 161 -1.40 -16.45 3.65
N TYR A 162 -1.63 -17.44 2.80
CA TYR A 162 -1.50 -18.85 3.15
C TYR A 162 -0.57 -19.62 2.23
N LYS A 163 -0.70 -19.48 0.91
CA LYS A 163 0.19 -20.14 -0.06
C LYS A 163 0.44 -19.23 -1.26
N ILE A 164 1.61 -19.41 -1.87
CA ILE A 164 2.00 -18.76 -3.11
C ILE A 164 2.28 -19.86 -4.13
N PHE A 165 1.71 -19.74 -5.32
CA PHE A 165 2.08 -20.56 -6.47
C PHE A 165 2.68 -19.68 -7.56
N ILE A 166 3.68 -20.20 -8.24
CA ILE A 166 4.23 -19.63 -9.47
C ILE A 166 3.91 -20.62 -10.59
N GLY A 167 3.09 -20.19 -11.55
CA GLY A 167 2.38 -21.10 -12.45
C GLY A 167 1.58 -22.12 -11.64
N ASP A 168 1.97 -23.39 -11.75
CA ASP A 168 1.37 -24.51 -11.00
C ASP A 168 2.29 -25.07 -9.91
N LYS A 169 3.45 -24.44 -9.66
CA LYS A 169 4.37 -24.86 -8.61
C LYS A 169 4.15 -24.12 -7.31
N LEU A 170 3.92 -24.88 -6.25
CA LEU A 170 3.85 -24.36 -4.88
C LEU A 170 5.23 -23.84 -4.45
N LEU A 171 5.25 -22.62 -3.90
CA LEU A 171 6.43 -22.08 -3.24
C LEU A 171 6.73 -22.89 -1.95
N PRO A 172 7.91 -23.52 -1.83
CA PRO A 172 8.20 -24.46 -0.74
C PRO A 172 8.60 -23.73 0.55
N VAL A 173 7.65 -23.02 1.17
CA VAL A 173 7.89 -22.19 2.35
C VAL A 173 6.87 -22.49 3.46
N HIS A 174 7.34 -22.46 4.71
CA HIS A 174 6.52 -22.77 5.88
C HIS A 174 5.57 -21.61 6.27
N PRO A 175 4.36 -21.84 6.79
CA PRO A 175 3.44 -20.74 7.15
C PRO A 175 3.99 -19.72 8.17
N SER A 176 5.09 -20.01 8.86
CA SER A 176 5.77 -19.06 9.76
C SER A 176 6.30 -17.81 9.07
N TRP A 177 6.44 -17.79 7.74
CA TRP A 177 6.93 -16.62 7.00
C TRP A 177 5.98 -15.41 7.07
N TRP A 178 4.67 -15.64 7.22
CA TRP A 178 3.64 -14.58 7.28
C TRP A 178 2.79 -14.61 8.57
N LYS A 179 3.00 -15.58 9.47
CA LYS A 179 2.35 -15.59 10.79
C LYS A 179 3.01 -14.59 11.74
N PHE A 180 2.22 -13.73 12.38
CA PHE A 180 2.72 -12.83 13.41
C PHE A 180 3.49 -13.59 14.49
N THR A 181 4.71 -13.12 14.76
CA THR A 181 5.52 -13.61 15.89
C THR A 181 5.01 -13.05 17.22
N LYS A 182 5.43 -13.66 18.34
CA LYS A 182 5.14 -13.15 19.69
C LYS A 182 5.54 -11.66 19.79
N GLY A 183 4.59 -10.81 20.19
CA GLY A 183 4.76 -9.36 20.29
C GLY A 183 4.53 -8.58 19.00
N GLY A 184 4.05 -9.21 17.91
CA GLY A 184 3.56 -8.54 16.70
C GLY A 184 4.62 -7.77 15.88
N ARG A 185 5.90 -7.87 16.25
CA ARG A 185 7.00 -7.06 15.68
C ARG A 185 7.60 -7.66 14.40
N LYS A 186 7.51 -8.98 14.20
CA LYS A 186 8.12 -9.67 13.06
C LYS A 186 7.05 -10.51 12.35
N SER A 187 7.09 -10.52 11.01
CA SER A 187 6.16 -11.22 10.11
C SER A 187 4.78 -10.56 9.95
N GLY A 188 4.07 -10.97 8.89
CA GLY A 188 2.84 -10.38 8.39
C GLY A 188 2.96 -9.97 6.92
N VAL A 189 1.81 -9.85 6.25
CA VAL A 189 1.71 -9.33 4.88
C VAL A 189 0.80 -8.11 4.90
N THR A 190 1.36 -6.92 4.67
CA THR A 190 0.58 -5.69 4.60
C THR A 190 0.20 -5.36 3.16
N VAL A 191 -0.96 -4.73 2.99
CA VAL A 191 -1.36 -4.11 1.71
C VAL A 191 -1.00 -2.64 1.76
N ASP A 192 -0.17 -2.18 0.83
CA ASP A 192 0.36 -0.82 0.83
C ASP A 192 0.37 -0.21 -0.56
N THR A 193 -0.40 0.86 -0.75
CA THR A 193 -0.46 1.60 -2.01
C THR A 193 0.72 2.56 -2.19
N GLY A 194 1.48 2.86 -1.13
CA GLY A 194 2.68 3.69 -1.18
C GLY A 194 3.94 2.94 -1.62
N THR A 195 3.95 1.61 -1.51
CA THR A 195 5.03 0.75 -2.01
C THR A 195 4.78 0.41 -3.47
N THR A 196 5.75 0.67 -4.37
CA THR A 196 5.58 0.43 -5.82
C THR A 196 5.43 -1.06 -6.15
N ILE A 197 6.39 -1.89 -5.74
CA ILE A 197 6.42 -3.33 -6.04
C ILE A 197 6.42 -4.16 -4.76
N THR A 198 5.92 -5.38 -4.82
CA THR A 198 5.86 -6.25 -3.65
C THR A 198 7.25 -6.49 -3.05
N ASN A 199 7.36 -6.28 -1.73
CA ASN A 199 8.58 -6.54 -0.98
C ASN A 199 8.40 -7.80 -0.14
N PHE A 200 9.35 -8.72 -0.22
CA PHE A 200 9.43 -9.89 0.64
C PHE A 200 10.66 -9.81 1.55
N PRO A 201 10.61 -10.39 2.77
CA PRO A 201 11.83 -10.67 3.54
C PRO A 201 12.86 -11.35 2.65
N LEU A 202 14.13 -10.98 2.80
CA LEU A 202 15.20 -11.38 1.86
C LEU A 202 15.23 -12.89 1.60
N ASP A 203 15.12 -13.70 2.64
CA ASP A 203 15.16 -15.16 2.54
C ASP A 203 13.93 -15.73 1.78
N LEU A 204 12.72 -15.22 2.04
CA LEU A 204 11.52 -15.58 1.29
C LEU A 204 11.67 -15.20 -0.19
N TYR A 205 12.20 -14.01 -0.43
CA TYR A 205 12.43 -13.51 -1.79
C TYR A 205 13.43 -14.38 -2.55
N ILE A 206 14.49 -14.86 -1.92
CA ILE A 206 15.48 -15.74 -2.56
C ILE A 206 14.80 -17.01 -3.08
N VAL A 207 13.95 -17.65 -2.26
CA VAL A 207 13.20 -18.86 -2.67
C VAL A 207 12.20 -18.53 -3.77
N PHE A 208 11.46 -17.42 -3.63
CA PHE A 208 10.49 -16.96 -4.64
C PHE A 208 11.16 -16.69 -5.98
N ARG A 209 12.24 -15.91 -6.00
CA ARG A 209 13.00 -15.55 -7.19
C ARG A 209 13.61 -16.77 -7.86
N TYR A 210 14.15 -17.70 -7.09
CA TYR A 210 14.71 -18.95 -7.62
C TYR A 210 13.63 -19.78 -8.33
N LEU A 211 12.49 -20.01 -7.67
CA LEU A 211 11.38 -20.74 -8.27
C LEU A 211 10.86 -20.02 -9.51
N PHE A 212 10.71 -18.69 -9.43
CA PHE A 212 10.23 -17.89 -10.56
C PHE A 212 11.12 -18.04 -11.79
N ARG A 213 12.44 -17.86 -11.64
CA ARG A 213 13.39 -18.03 -12.74
C ARG A 213 13.35 -19.45 -13.32
N ARG A 214 13.19 -20.46 -12.47
CA ARG A 214 13.07 -21.85 -12.94
C ARG A 214 11.82 -22.07 -13.78
N GLU A 215 10.68 -21.49 -13.41
CA GLU A 215 9.43 -21.60 -14.18
C GLU A 215 9.43 -20.73 -15.45
N VAL A 216 10.26 -19.68 -15.52
CA VAL A 216 10.50 -18.94 -16.77
C VAL A 216 11.29 -19.79 -17.79
N GLY A 217 12.12 -20.71 -17.32
CA GLY A 217 12.91 -21.60 -18.18
C GLY A 217 14.17 -20.93 -18.74
N ASP A 218 14.46 -21.19 -20.01
CA ASP A 218 15.77 -20.90 -20.62
C ASP A 218 15.97 -19.44 -21.07
N ILE A 219 15.06 -18.53 -20.72
CA ILE A 219 15.22 -17.12 -21.06
C ILE A 219 16.34 -16.53 -20.18
N PRO A 220 17.42 -15.98 -20.75
CA PRO A 220 18.57 -15.52 -19.98
C PRO A 220 18.22 -14.30 -19.13
N VAL A 221 18.56 -14.36 -17.84
CA VAL A 221 18.48 -13.20 -16.95
C VAL A 221 19.57 -12.20 -17.31
N VAL A 222 19.18 -10.94 -17.51
CA VAL A 222 20.08 -9.83 -17.82
C VAL A 222 20.15 -8.83 -16.68
N LYS A 223 21.17 -7.98 -16.70
CA LYS A 223 21.27 -6.84 -15.78
C LYS A 223 20.13 -5.86 -16.09
N GLY A 224 19.29 -5.61 -15.10
CA GLY A 224 18.17 -4.69 -15.22
C GLY A 224 18.60 -3.23 -15.32
N PRO A 225 17.70 -2.35 -15.82
CA PRO A 225 17.94 -0.91 -15.93
C PRO A 225 18.01 -0.21 -14.57
N HIS A 226 17.46 -0.81 -13.51
CA HIS A 226 17.43 -0.26 -12.16
C HIS A 226 18.05 -1.22 -11.14
N LYS A 227 18.89 -0.71 -10.23
CA LYS A 227 19.64 -1.53 -9.25
C LYS A 227 18.75 -2.35 -8.30
N SER A 228 17.51 -1.92 -8.08
CA SER A 228 16.56 -2.64 -7.22
C SER A 228 15.81 -3.79 -7.90
N LEU A 229 16.00 -3.97 -9.22
CA LEU A 229 15.37 -5.02 -10.01
C LEU A 229 16.46 -6.01 -10.42
N ASP A 230 16.48 -7.18 -9.77
CA ASP A 230 17.58 -8.13 -9.94
C ASP A 230 17.27 -9.28 -10.91
N THR A 231 16.04 -9.36 -11.39
CA THR A 231 15.53 -10.40 -12.28
C THR A 231 14.86 -9.70 -13.44
N CYS A 232 15.59 -9.55 -14.54
CA CYS A 232 15.12 -8.91 -15.74
C CYS A 232 15.46 -9.75 -16.97
N TYR A 233 14.66 -9.60 -18.02
CA TYR A 233 14.81 -10.25 -19.32
C TYR A 233 14.72 -9.17 -20.39
N LYS A 234 15.54 -9.28 -21.43
CA LYS A 234 15.52 -8.32 -22.54
C LYS A 234 14.42 -8.70 -23.53
N ASP A 235 13.77 -7.71 -24.14
CA ASP A 235 12.81 -7.95 -25.21
C ASP A 235 13.46 -8.77 -26.34
N ASP A 236 12.65 -9.63 -26.98
CA ASP A 236 13.09 -10.32 -28.18
C ASP A 236 13.24 -9.28 -29.31
N PRO A 237 14.44 -9.12 -29.92
CA PRO A 237 14.65 -8.18 -31.02
C PRO A 237 13.76 -8.44 -32.24
N LYS A 238 13.25 -9.66 -32.39
CA LYS A 238 12.31 -10.07 -33.45
C LYS A 238 10.84 -9.83 -33.09
N GLY A 239 10.57 -9.23 -31.92
CA GLY A 239 9.23 -8.90 -31.46
C GLY A 239 8.39 -10.09 -31.00
N ARG A 240 9.00 -11.26 -30.73
CA ARG A 240 8.27 -12.41 -30.22
C ARG A 240 7.82 -12.16 -28.77
N PRO A 241 6.57 -12.48 -28.42
CA PRO A 241 6.09 -12.32 -27.05
C PRO A 241 6.85 -13.27 -26.11
N LEU A 242 7.31 -12.73 -24.99
CA LEU A 242 7.85 -13.51 -23.89
C LEU A 242 6.72 -13.87 -22.92
N TYR A 243 6.68 -15.13 -22.51
CA TYR A 243 5.71 -15.62 -21.55
C TYR A 243 6.37 -15.75 -20.18
N PHE A 244 5.71 -15.21 -19.16
CA PHE A 244 6.16 -15.29 -17.78
C PHE A 244 5.08 -15.98 -16.95
N PRO A 245 5.47 -16.76 -15.93
CA PRO A 245 4.51 -17.50 -15.12
C PRO A 245 3.66 -16.54 -14.27
N ASP A 246 2.37 -16.86 -14.17
CA ASP A 246 1.46 -16.16 -13.26
C ASP A 246 1.85 -16.45 -11.79
N VAL A 247 1.48 -15.54 -10.89
CA VAL A 247 1.63 -15.70 -9.45
C VAL A 247 0.25 -15.76 -8.81
N LYS A 248 -0.06 -16.85 -8.11
CA LYS A 248 -1.33 -17.03 -7.41
C LYS A 248 -1.10 -16.87 -5.91
N LEU A 249 -1.76 -15.89 -5.30
CA LEU A 249 -1.74 -15.67 -3.85
C LEU A 249 -3.03 -16.21 -3.23
N TYR A 250 -2.91 -17.23 -2.39
CA TYR A 250 -4.04 -17.81 -1.68
C TYR A 250 -4.12 -17.29 -0.26
N PHE A 251 -5.31 -16.85 0.17
CA PHE A 251 -5.55 -16.31 1.51
C PHE A 251 -6.35 -17.29 2.37
N GLY A 252 -5.81 -17.68 3.53
CA GLY A 252 -6.44 -18.63 4.47
C GLY A 252 -6.45 -20.09 4.00
N GLU A 253 -6.92 -20.35 2.78
CA GLU A 253 -7.08 -21.69 2.22
C GLU A 253 -6.82 -21.72 0.70
N VAL A 254 -6.63 -22.92 0.13
CA VAL A 254 -6.49 -23.07 -1.33
C VAL A 254 -7.87 -23.24 -1.94
N ASN A 255 -8.53 -22.11 -2.22
CA ASN A 255 -9.86 -22.02 -2.80
C ASN A 255 -9.89 -20.90 -3.85
N GLN A 256 -10.68 -21.05 -4.92
CA GLN A 256 -10.84 -20.04 -5.96
C GLN A 256 -11.35 -18.69 -5.42
N LYS A 257 -12.26 -18.68 -4.43
CA LYS A 257 -12.76 -17.44 -3.80
C LYS A 257 -11.72 -16.72 -2.94
N ASN A 258 -10.56 -17.33 -2.70
CA ASN A 258 -9.47 -16.79 -1.90
C ASN A 258 -8.16 -16.66 -2.69
N MET A 259 -8.22 -16.83 -4.01
CA MET A 259 -7.06 -16.78 -4.90
C MET A 259 -7.01 -15.43 -5.61
N LEU A 260 -6.05 -14.59 -5.25
CA LEU A 260 -5.69 -13.45 -6.08
C LEU A 260 -4.72 -13.89 -7.17
N LEU A 261 -5.17 -13.81 -8.42
CA LEU A 261 -4.35 -14.06 -9.60
C LEU A 261 -3.58 -12.78 -9.98
N LEU A 262 -2.26 -12.89 -10.05
CA LEU A 262 -1.38 -11.85 -10.57
C LEU A 262 -0.80 -12.36 -11.89
N SER A 263 -1.06 -11.63 -12.97
CA SER A 263 -0.59 -11.95 -14.32
C SER A 263 0.02 -10.71 -14.98
N LYS A 264 0.79 -10.94 -16.04
CA LYS A 264 1.36 -9.88 -16.90
C LYS A 264 2.06 -8.78 -16.09
N GLU A 265 1.64 -7.52 -16.21
CA GLU A 265 2.28 -6.35 -15.61
C GLU A 265 2.19 -6.32 -14.08
N ARG A 266 1.28 -7.10 -13.48
CA ARG A 266 1.23 -7.32 -12.02
C ARG A 266 2.38 -8.22 -11.54
N VAL A 267 3.05 -8.93 -12.45
CA VAL A 267 4.19 -9.81 -12.18
C VAL A 267 5.49 -9.26 -12.77
N MET A 268 5.44 -8.71 -13.98
CA MET A 268 6.59 -8.25 -14.75
C MET A 268 6.38 -6.82 -15.26
N ILE A 269 7.16 -5.86 -14.77
CA ILE A 269 7.11 -4.48 -15.26
C ILE A 269 7.92 -4.38 -16.56
N HIS A 270 7.35 -3.75 -17.59
CA HIS A 270 8.04 -3.51 -18.85
C HIS A 270 8.62 -2.08 -18.90
N PHE A 271 9.93 -1.95 -19.01
CA PHE A 271 10.57 -0.64 -19.05
C PHE A 271 11.78 -0.65 -19.99
N THR A 272 11.75 0.24 -20.98
CA THR A 272 12.87 0.51 -21.91
C THR A 272 13.44 -0.74 -22.59
N GLY A 273 12.57 -1.67 -23.03
CA GLY A 273 12.99 -2.90 -23.70
C GLY A 273 13.37 -4.06 -22.76
N TYR A 274 12.95 -3.99 -21.50
CA TYR A 274 13.18 -5.03 -20.49
C TYR A 274 11.89 -5.39 -19.76
N TYR A 275 11.70 -6.67 -19.49
CA TYR A 275 10.72 -7.19 -18.53
C TYR A 275 11.42 -7.50 -17.22
N CYS A 276 11.04 -6.84 -16.14
CA CYS A 276 11.64 -7.02 -14.82
C CYS A 276 10.62 -7.49 -13.79
N LEU A 277 11.02 -8.45 -12.96
CA LEU A 277 10.18 -9.00 -11.90
C LEU A 277 9.74 -7.90 -10.92
N ALA A 278 8.43 -7.73 -10.77
CA ALA A 278 7.78 -6.75 -9.91
C ALA A 278 7.75 -7.18 -8.43
N PHE A 279 8.80 -7.87 -7.99
CA PHE A 279 9.00 -8.34 -6.62
C PHE A 279 10.46 -8.15 -6.25
N LYS A 280 10.72 -7.71 -5.03
CA LYS A 280 12.09 -7.58 -4.51
C LYS A 280 12.23 -8.04 -3.07
N GLY A 281 13.46 -8.39 -2.71
CA GLY A 281 13.86 -8.61 -1.33
C GLY A 281 14.14 -7.29 -0.62
N TRP A 282 13.94 -7.24 0.70
CA TRP A 282 14.36 -6.12 1.53
C TRP A 282 14.79 -6.55 2.93
N ASN A 283 15.52 -5.69 3.64
CA ASN A 283 16.03 -5.96 4.98
C ASN A 283 14.99 -5.68 6.08
N ARG A 284 13.80 -6.29 5.95
CA ARG A 284 12.71 -6.25 6.94
C ARG A 284 12.09 -7.64 7.05
N SER A 285 11.52 -7.94 8.22
CA SER A 285 10.95 -9.25 8.53
C SER A 285 9.48 -9.42 8.14
N HIS A 286 8.88 -8.49 7.40
CA HIS A 286 7.49 -8.56 6.94
C HIS A 286 7.42 -8.41 5.43
N SER A 287 6.31 -8.83 4.85
CA SER A 287 6.02 -8.68 3.42
C SER A 287 5.06 -7.52 3.18
N VAL A 288 5.13 -6.93 1.99
CA VAL A 288 4.26 -5.85 1.55
C VAL A 288 3.74 -6.16 0.15
N LEU A 289 2.43 -6.24 -0.03
CA LEU A 289 1.78 -6.22 -1.34
C LEU A 289 1.73 -4.78 -1.83
N GLY A 290 2.53 -4.50 -2.87
CA GLY A 290 2.70 -3.17 -3.43
C GLY A 290 1.65 -2.82 -4.49
N SER A 291 1.60 -1.54 -4.86
CA SER A 291 0.64 -1.00 -5.82
C SER A 291 0.68 -1.68 -7.19
N THR A 292 1.84 -2.07 -7.75
CA THR A 292 1.89 -2.82 -9.02
C THR A 292 1.00 -4.07 -9.00
N GLN A 293 0.98 -4.82 -7.91
CA GLN A 293 0.16 -6.03 -7.79
C GLN A 293 -1.34 -5.72 -7.62
N LEU A 294 -1.67 -4.50 -7.22
CA LEU A 294 -3.02 -4.04 -6.88
C LEU A 294 -3.66 -3.20 -8.00
N GLN A 295 -2.92 -2.87 -9.06
CA GLN A 295 -3.42 -2.06 -10.16
C GLN A 295 -4.52 -2.74 -10.94
N GLY A 296 -5.48 -1.94 -11.40
CA GLY A 296 -6.62 -2.43 -12.15
C GLY A 296 -7.58 -3.30 -11.31
N ILE A 297 -7.39 -3.38 -9.99
CA ILE A 297 -8.25 -4.17 -9.09
C ILE A 297 -9.10 -3.21 -8.26
N GLY A 298 -10.41 -3.44 -8.25
CA GLY A 298 -11.31 -2.83 -7.28
C GLY A 298 -11.06 -3.45 -5.90
N LEU A 299 -10.49 -2.67 -4.98
CA LEU A 299 -10.22 -3.10 -3.62
C LEU A 299 -11.32 -2.62 -2.70
N THR A 300 -11.84 -3.52 -1.85
CA THR A 300 -12.83 -3.20 -0.81
C THR A 300 -12.28 -3.60 0.55
N PHE A 301 -11.95 -2.60 1.37
CA PHE A 301 -11.53 -2.76 2.76
C PHE A 301 -12.76 -2.67 3.65
N ASP A 302 -13.23 -3.80 4.16
CA ASP A 302 -14.36 -3.91 5.09
C ASP A 302 -13.84 -4.30 6.47
N THR A 303 -13.64 -3.31 7.33
CA THR A 303 -13.03 -3.51 8.65
C THR A 303 -14.03 -3.96 9.70
N PHE A 304 -15.33 -3.82 9.43
CA PHE A 304 -16.42 -4.38 10.23
C PHE A 304 -16.46 -5.90 10.03
N GLU A 305 -16.52 -6.36 8.78
CA GLU A 305 -16.47 -7.79 8.42
C GLU A 305 -15.06 -8.38 8.42
N SER A 306 -14.04 -7.57 8.75
CA SER A 306 -12.62 -7.96 8.74
C SER A 306 -12.19 -8.65 7.44
N THR A 307 -12.58 -8.07 6.30
CA THR A 307 -12.35 -8.63 4.97
C THR A 307 -11.72 -7.58 4.04
N LEU A 308 -10.78 -8.02 3.21
CA LEU A 308 -10.33 -7.30 2.03
C LEU A 308 -10.77 -8.09 0.80
N SER A 309 -11.61 -7.49 -0.03
CA SER A 309 -12.04 -8.10 -1.29
C SER A 309 -11.32 -7.47 -2.48
N PHE A 310 -11.13 -8.29 -3.51
CA PHE A 310 -10.48 -7.94 -4.77
C PHE A 310 -11.46 -8.23 -5.90
N ASP A 311 -11.71 -7.24 -6.75
CA ASP A 311 -12.45 -7.37 -7.99
C ASP A 311 -11.51 -7.11 -9.16
N LEU A 312 -11.04 -8.20 -9.78
CA LEU A 312 -10.09 -8.14 -10.88
C LEU A 312 -10.70 -7.39 -12.08
N ASP A 313 -9.97 -6.41 -12.60
CA ASP A 313 -10.31 -5.64 -13.80
C ASP A 313 -11.61 -4.81 -13.69
N ALA A 314 -12.06 -4.53 -12.45
CA ALA A 314 -13.20 -3.66 -12.16
C ALA A 314 -12.88 -2.16 -12.33
N CYS A 315 -11.59 -1.83 -12.29
CA CYS A 315 -11.08 -0.51 -12.63
C CYS A 315 -11.13 -0.34 -14.15
N GLY A 316 -12.14 0.38 -14.66
CA GLY A 316 -12.31 0.72 -16.08
C GLY A 316 -11.97 2.14 -16.42
#